data_AF-A0A7X7D8N9-F1
#
_entry.id   AF-A0A7X7D8N9-F1
#
_cell.length_a   1.000
_cell.length_b   1.000
_cell.length_c   1.000
_cell.angle_alpha   90.00
_cell.angle_beta   90.00
_cell.angle_gamma   90.00
#
_symmetry.space_group_name_H-M   'P 1'
#
loop_
_entity.id
_entity.type
_entity.pdbx_description
1 polymer ?
#
loop_
_entity_poly.entity_id
_entity_poly.type
_entity_poly.pdbx_seq_one_letter_code
_entity_poly.pdbx_strand_id
1 'polypeptide(L)'
;MSKTAKLGYDIGTPNAFAPDGQMIVTCIKTRLAHSAVRYLITSSPRWQAGGDIPAPISQRDIMITWHSLATFIHRTLDKWGVRSSTAQENGYLHTWQLTAYYLGVRPEYIPATWADAEYQSDLTLDPVIGTTPEGVKLAEILLSILEEYDHGLTGPILDAMARYMVGTTNNGHSIADMLDIPKRGFWDGAIKTGWPWFIAFRERGTWFPGVSSLFWAFDELLRMGLLWAMAEKPPSTISIEMATANRSESSYGY
;
A
#
# COMPACT_ATOMS: atom_id res chain seq x y z
N MET A 1 5.68 1.83 -10.33
CA MET A 1 5.83 2.06 -8.88
C MET A 1 5.24 3.40 -8.41
N SER A 2 5.63 4.53 -9.00
CA SER A 2 5.14 5.87 -8.60
C SER A 2 3.62 6.05 -8.55
N LYS A 3 2.86 5.30 -9.37
CA LYS A 3 1.40 5.45 -9.54
C LYS A 3 0.58 4.93 -8.34
N THR A 4 0.91 3.77 -7.77
CA THR A 4 0.22 3.25 -6.57
C THR A 4 0.58 4.04 -5.32
N ALA A 5 1.85 4.45 -5.20
CA ALA A 5 2.29 5.34 -4.12
C ALA A 5 1.57 6.70 -4.16
N LYS A 6 1.33 7.26 -5.36
CA LYS A 6 0.52 8.47 -5.53
C LYS A 6 -0.92 8.30 -5.07
N LEU A 7 -1.54 7.15 -5.37
CA LEU A 7 -2.89 6.83 -4.91
C LEU A 7 -2.96 6.75 -3.38
N GLY A 8 -2.01 6.06 -2.74
CA GLY A 8 -1.90 5.99 -1.29
C GLY A 8 -1.61 7.35 -0.62
N TYR A 9 -0.83 8.21 -1.27
CA TYR A 9 -0.59 9.58 -0.79
C TYR A 9 -1.86 10.42 -0.85
N ASP A 10 -2.53 10.45 -2.00
CA ASP A 10 -3.68 11.34 -2.23
C ASP A 10 -4.88 10.98 -1.35
N ILE A 11 -5.15 9.69 -1.16
CA ILE A 11 -6.25 9.24 -0.29
C ILE A 11 -6.01 9.61 1.17
N GLY A 12 -4.75 9.71 1.59
CA GLY A 12 -4.36 10.07 2.96
C GLY A 12 -4.40 11.57 3.26
N THR A 13 -4.70 12.42 2.27
CA THR A 13 -4.76 13.87 2.48
C THR A 13 -6.06 14.30 3.17
N PRO A 14 -6.04 15.29 4.10
CA PRO A 14 -7.25 15.73 4.80
C PRO A 14 -8.37 16.24 3.87
N ASN A 15 -8.00 16.75 2.71
CA ASN A 15 -8.92 17.30 1.70
C ASN A 15 -9.06 16.39 0.46
N ALA A 16 -8.72 15.10 0.55
CA ALA A 16 -8.67 14.16 -0.58
C ALA A 16 -9.84 14.28 -1.58
N PHE A 17 -11.07 14.34 -1.06
CA PHE A 17 -12.32 14.43 -1.82
C PHE A 17 -12.98 15.81 -1.80
N ALA A 18 -12.35 16.82 -1.21
CA ALA A 18 -12.84 18.20 -1.23
C ALA A 18 -12.66 18.81 -2.65
N PRO A 19 -13.31 19.94 -2.97
CA PRO A 19 -13.21 20.57 -4.29
C PRO A 19 -11.78 20.95 -4.72
N ASP A 20 -10.90 21.24 -3.76
CA ASP A 20 -9.47 21.52 -3.96
C ASP A 20 -8.58 20.28 -3.82
N GLY A 21 -9.17 19.13 -3.50
CA GLY A 21 -8.52 17.83 -3.42
C GLY A 21 -8.13 17.25 -4.78
N GLN A 22 -7.33 16.18 -4.76
CA GLN A 22 -6.84 15.51 -5.98
C GLN A 22 -7.33 14.08 -6.15
N MET A 23 -8.01 13.49 -5.16
CA MET A 23 -8.29 12.06 -5.17
C MET A 23 -9.20 11.64 -6.33
N ILE A 24 -10.25 12.43 -6.63
CA ILE A 24 -11.14 12.15 -7.76
C ILE A 24 -10.36 12.17 -9.08
N VAL A 25 -9.49 13.17 -9.29
CA VAL A 25 -8.65 13.29 -10.48
C VAL A 25 -7.70 12.11 -10.59
N THR A 26 -7.06 11.74 -9.48
CA THR A 26 -6.15 10.58 -9.39
C THR A 26 -6.86 9.28 -9.71
N CYS A 27 -8.05 9.04 -9.16
CA CYS A 27 -8.87 7.87 -9.46
C CYS A 27 -9.25 7.81 -10.96
N ILE A 28 -9.71 8.90 -11.55
CA ILE A 28 -10.11 8.95 -12.96
C ILE A 28 -8.90 8.70 -13.87
N LYS A 29 -7.76 9.34 -13.62
CA LYS A 29 -6.53 9.10 -14.38
C LYS A 29 -6.05 7.66 -14.25
N THR A 30 -6.14 7.09 -13.05
CA THR A 30 -5.80 5.68 -12.81
C THR A 30 -6.74 4.74 -13.57
N ARG A 31 -8.05 5.01 -13.57
CA ARG A 31 -9.05 4.27 -14.33
C ARG A 31 -8.77 4.29 -15.83
N LEU A 32 -8.41 5.45 -16.37
CA LEU A 32 -7.99 5.58 -17.78
C LEU A 32 -6.69 4.80 -18.06
N ALA A 33 -5.71 4.88 -17.16
CA ALA A 33 -4.48 4.11 -17.28
C ALA A 33 -4.74 2.60 -17.26
N HIS A 34 -5.61 2.09 -16.39
CA HIS A 34 -6.02 0.68 -16.38
C HIS A 34 -6.69 0.25 -17.68
N SER A 35 -7.57 1.09 -18.25
CA SER A 35 -8.18 0.83 -19.56
C SER A 35 -7.15 0.76 -20.69
N ALA A 36 -6.20 1.70 -20.71
CA ALA A 36 -5.11 1.70 -21.68
C ALA A 36 -4.22 0.45 -21.55
N VAL A 37 -3.82 0.08 -20.33
CA VAL A 37 -3.02 -1.12 -20.06
C VAL A 37 -3.76 -2.39 -20.49
N ARG A 38 -5.07 -2.51 -20.19
CA ARG A 38 -5.88 -3.64 -20.63
C ARG A 38 -5.88 -3.78 -22.14
N TYR A 39 -6.08 -2.67 -22.86
CA TYR A 39 -6.02 -2.66 -24.32
C TYR A 39 -4.64 -3.08 -24.85
N LEU A 40 -3.56 -2.49 -24.31
CA LEU A 40 -2.21 -2.77 -24.75
C LEU A 40 -1.79 -4.22 -24.53
N ILE A 41 -2.08 -4.79 -23.35
CA ILE A 41 -1.76 -6.19 -23.04
C ILE A 41 -2.52 -7.14 -23.98
N THR A 42 -3.84 -6.95 -24.10
CA THR A 42 -4.70 -7.84 -24.92
C THR A 42 -4.43 -7.71 -26.43
N SER A 43 -3.85 -6.59 -26.87
CA SER A 43 -3.41 -6.38 -28.25
C SER A 43 -2.00 -6.92 -28.54
N SER A 44 -1.28 -7.41 -27.53
CA SER A 44 0.08 -7.93 -27.74
C SER A 44 0.07 -9.32 -28.38
N PRO A 45 0.97 -9.62 -29.35
CA PRO A 45 1.06 -10.96 -29.94
C PRO A 45 1.32 -12.06 -28.91
N ARG A 46 2.10 -11.75 -27.86
CA ARG A 46 2.37 -12.68 -26.76
C ARG A 46 1.10 -13.07 -26.00
N TRP A 47 0.23 -12.11 -25.70
CA TRP A 47 -1.04 -12.39 -25.03
C TRP A 47 -1.98 -13.20 -25.94
N GLN A 48 -2.08 -12.81 -27.21
CA GLN A 48 -2.93 -13.50 -28.18
C GLN A 48 -2.47 -14.94 -28.45
N ALA A 49 -1.16 -15.20 -28.39
CA ALA A 49 -0.60 -16.55 -28.49
C ALA A 49 -0.97 -17.43 -27.28
N GLY A 50 -1.36 -16.84 -26.15
CA GLY A 50 -1.74 -17.54 -24.91
C GLY A 50 -3.16 -18.14 -24.93
N GLY A 51 -3.96 -17.90 -25.97
CA GLY A 51 -5.32 -18.42 -26.10
C GLY A 51 -6.35 -17.63 -25.28
N ASP A 52 -7.31 -18.34 -24.66
CA ASP A 52 -8.48 -17.76 -23.96
C ASP A 52 -8.15 -17.29 -22.53
N ILE A 53 -7.15 -16.41 -22.39
CA ILE A 53 -6.81 -15.80 -21.10
C ILE A 53 -7.73 -14.59 -20.84
N PRO A 54 -8.43 -14.53 -19.69
CA PRO A 54 -9.27 -13.38 -19.33
C PRO A 54 -8.48 -12.09 -19.29
N ALA A 55 -9.06 -11.01 -19.83
CA ALA A 55 -8.40 -9.71 -19.87
C ALA A 55 -7.95 -9.25 -18.46
N PRO A 56 -6.76 -8.63 -18.35
CA PRO A 56 -6.19 -8.28 -17.06
C PRO A 56 -6.93 -7.11 -16.38
N ILE A 57 -6.66 -6.93 -15.09
CA ILE A 57 -7.20 -5.84 -14.27
C ILE A 57 -8.73 -5.90 -14.26
N SER A 58 -9.29 -7.09 -14.02
CA SER A 58 -10.71 -7.27 -13.78
C SER A 58 -11.16 -6.49 -12.54
N GLN A 59 -12.46 -6.31 -12.33
CA GLN A 59 -12.94 -5.68 -11.09
C GLN A 59 -12.59 -6.51 -9.85
N ARG A 60 -12.46 -7.84 -10.00
CA ARG A 60 -11.93 -8.71 -8.95
C ARG A 60 -10.47 -8.37 -8.63
N ASP A 61 -9.63 -8.16 -9.64
CA ASP A 61 -8.22 -7.81 -9.42
C ASP A 61 -8.07 -6.43 -8.73
N ILE A 62 -8.92 -5.47 -9.11
CA ILE A 62 -8.99 -4.17 -8.44
C ILE A 62 -9.39 -4.35 -6.97
N MET A 63 -10.40 -5.19 -6.67
CA MET A 63 -10.84 -5.43 -5.30
C MET A 63 -9.83 -6.22 -4.46
N ILE A 64 -9.09 -7.17 -5.05
CA ILE A 64 -7.97 -7.83 -4.37
C ILE A 64 -6.92 -6.80 -3.95
N THR A 65 -6.58 -5.87 -4.84
CA THR A 65 -5.65 -4.77 -4.53
C THR A 65 -6.23 -3.79 -3.51
N TRP A 66 -7.55 -3.56 -3.55
CA TRP A 66 -8.24 -2.75 -2.56
C TRP A 66 -8.15 -3.38 -1.16
N HIS A 67 -8.33 -4.69 -1.03
CA HIS A 67 -8.17 -5.40 0.24
C HIS A 67 -6.73 -5.37 0.76
N SER A 68 -5.73 -5.47 -0.11
CA SER A 68 -4.32 -5.37 0.30
C SER A 68 -3.94 -3.98 0.82
N LEU A 69 -4.80 -2.98 0.61
CA LEU A 69 -4.65 -1.63 1.13
C LEU A 69 -5.60 -1.40 2.30
N ALA A 70 -6.90 -1.24 2.04
CA ALA A 70 -7.89 -0.85 3.02
C ALA A 70 -8.04 -1.88 4.15
N THR A 71 -8.41 -3.12 3.78
CA THR A 71 -8.69 -4.19 4.75
C THR A 71 -7.43 -4.64 5.48
N PHE A 72 -6.30 -4.75 4.77
CA PHE A 72 -5.02 -5.10 5.38
C PHE A 72 -4.57 -4.06 6.41
N ILE A 73 -4.64 -2.76 6.08
CA ILE A 73 -4.28 -1.69 7.03
C ILE A 73 -5.22 -1.70 8.23
N HIS A 74 -6.54 -1.85 8.01
CA HIS A 74 -7.52 -1.96 9.09
C HIS A 74 -7.19 -3.10 10.07
N ARG A 75 -6.98 -4.32 9.55
CA ARG A 75 -6.56 -5.50 10.33
C ARG A 75 -5.25 -5.27 11.08
N THR A 76 -4.31 -4.56 10.47
CA THR A 76 -2.99 -4.30 11.08
C THR A 76 -3.11 -3.33 12.24
N LEU A 77 -3.88 -2.24 12.08
CA LEU A 77 -4.13 -1.27 13.15
C LEU A 77 -4.86 -1.92 14.33
N ASP A 78 -5.85 -2.77 14.07
CA ASP A 78 -6.55 -3.54 15.10
C ASP A 78 -5.60 -4.49 15.86
N LYS A 79 -4.77 -5.25 15.14
CA LYS A 79 -3.74 -6.12 15.73
C LYS A 79 -2.74 -5.35 16.60
N TRP A 80 -2.44 -4.10 16.26
CA TRP A 80 -1.58 -3.24 17.07
C TRP A 80 -2.30 -2.56 18.24
N GLY A 81 -3.62 -2.72 18.35
CA GLY A 81 -4.43 -2.15 19.42
C GLY A 81 -4.64 -0.64 19.28
N VAL A 82 -4.53 -0.10 18.05
CA VAL A 82 -4.83 1.31 17.77
C VAL A 82 -6.33 1.52 17.95
N ARG A 83 -6.71 2.47 18.80
CA ARG A 83 -8.11 2.71 19.12
C ARG A 83 -8.70 3.80 18.25
N SER A 84 -9.78 3.47 17.54
CA SER A 84 -10.58 4.42 16.78
C SER A 84 -12.03 4.40 17.27
N SER A 85 -12.72 5.53 17.14
CA SER A 85 -14.18 5.56 17.32
C SER A 85 -14.86 4.89 16.12
N THR A 86 -16.06 4.35 16.31
CA THR A 86 -16.87 3.80 15.21
C THR A 86 -17.07 4.80 14.06
N ALA A 87 -17.16 6.10 14.38
CA ALA A 87 -17.27 7.14 13.35
C ALA A 87 -15.99 7.27 12.50
N GLN A 88 -14.81 7.16 13.12
CA GLN A 88 -13.53 7.17 12.39
C GLN A 88 -13.35 5.91 11.55
N GLU A 89 -13.70 4.73 12.09
CA GLU A 89 -13.63 3.47 11.35
C GLU A 89 -14.56 3.48 10.13
N ASN A 90 -15.80 3.96 10.30
CA ASN A 90 -16.76 4.10 9.21
C ASN A 90 -16.31 5.15 8.19
N GLY A 91 -15.73 6.27 8.65
CA GLY A 91 -15.17 7.30 7.78
C GLY A 91 -13.98 6.79 6.96
N TYR A 92 -13.11 5.98 7.57
CA TYR A 92 -12.00 5.34 6.88
C TYR A 92 -12.48 4.37 5.81
N LEU A 93 -13.45 3.52 6.14
CA LEU A 93 -14.09 2.63 5.15
C LEU A 93 -14.70 3.43 4.01
N HIS A 94 -15.44 4.50 4.32
CA HIS A 94 -16.13 5.31 3.32
C HIS A 94 -15.17 5.98 2.34
N THR A 95 -14.03 6.45 2.83
CA THR A 95 -12.95 7.00 1.99
C THR A 95 -12.47 5.97 0.95
N TRP A 96 -12.33 4.72 1.37
CA TRP A 96 -11.94 3.61 0.49
C TRP A 96 -13.07 3.13 -0.42
N GLN A 97 -14.33 3.17 0.01
CA GLN A 97 -15.50 2.88 -0.83
C GLN A 97 -15.61 3.89 -1.97
N LEU A 98 -15.46 5.19 -1.68
CA LEU A 98 -15.41 6.25 -2.70
C LEU A 98 -14.25 6.04 -3.66
N THR A 99 -13.08 5.66 -3.16
CA THR A 99 -11.91 5.36 -3.99
C THR A 99 -12.21 4.23 -4.98
N ALA A 100 -12.78 3.11 -4.54
CA ALA A 100 -13.18 2.01 -5.41
C ALA A 100 -14.20 2.45 -6.47
N TYR A 101 -15.21 3.23 -6.05
CA TYR A 101 -16.22 3.78 -6.94
C TYR A 101 -15.63 4.65 -8.06
N TYR A 102 -14.77 5.62 -7.72
CA TYR A 102 -14.13 6.49 -8.71
C TYR A 102 -13.09 5.77 -9.58
N LEU A 103 -12.48 4.68 -9.08
CA LEU A 103 -11.67 3.77 -9.89
C LEU A 103 -12.51 2.96 -10.90
N GLY A 104 -13.83 3.00 -10.80
CA GLY A 104 -14.76 2.36 -11.73
C GLY A 104 -15.22 0.97 -11.30
N VAL A 105 -15.03 0.60 -10.03
CA VAL A 105 -15.64 -0.61 -9.46
C VAL A 105 -17.14 -0.39 -9.32
N ARG A 106 -17.93 -1.39 -9.70
CA ARG A 106 -19.38 -1.36 -9.59
C ARG A 106 -19.80 -1.45 -8.10
N PRO A 107 -20.80 -0.68 -7.65
CA PRO A 107 -21.18 -0.64 -6.24
C PRO A 107 -21.49 -2.00 -5.62
N GLU A 108 -22.05 -2.95 -6.36
CA GLU A 108 -22.35 -4.30 -5.83
C GLU A 108 -21.11 -5.14 -5.46
N TYR A 109 -19.92 -4.73 -5.88
CA TYR A 109 -18.67 -5.42 -5.52
C TYR A 109 -17.91 -4.71 -4.38
N ILE A 110 -18.37 -3.52 -3.98
CA ILE A 110 -17.75 -2.72 -2.92
C ILE A 110 -18.37 -3.14 -1.58
N PRO A 111 -17.58 -3.58 -0.58
CA PRO A 111 -18.11 -4.02 0.71
C PRO A 111 -18.78 -2.85 1.45
N ALA A 112 -19.97 -3.09 2.00
CA ALA A 112 -20.74 -2.07 2.70
C ALA A 112 -20.24 -1.82 4.13
N THR A 113 -19.70 -2.86 4.77
CA THR A 113 -19.21 -2.84 6.15
C THR A 113 -17.80 -3.42 6.26
N TRP A 114 -17.12 -3.18 7.39
CA TRP A 114 -15.83 -3.83 7.67
C TRP A 114 -15.96 -5.36 7.75
N ALA A 115 -17.07 -5.87 8.30
CA ALA A 115 -17.34 -7.31 8.33
C ALA A 115 -17.42 -7.90 6.90
N ASP A 116 -18.10 -7.21 5.98
CA ASP A 116 -18.14 -7.63 4.57
C ASP A 116 -16.76 -7.56 3.92
N ALA A 117 -15.98 -6.50 4.21
CA ALA A 117 -14.65 -6.31 3.66
C ALA A 117 -13.67 -7.38 4.12
N GLU A 118 -13.72 -7.76 5.41
CA GLU A 118 -12.91 -8.83 5.97
C GLU A 118 -13.30 -10.19 5.39
N TYR A 119 -14.59 -10.50 5.35
CA TYR A 119 -15.09 -11.73 4.75
C TYR A 119 -14.69 -11.84 3.26
N GLN A 120 -14.82 -10.75 2.50
CA GLN A 120 -14.43 -10.71 1.10
C GLN A 120 -12.90 -10.87 0.93
N SER A 121 -12.09 -10.26 1.81
CA SER A 121 -10.63 -10.41 1.80
C SER A 121 -10.19 -11.86 2.05
N ASP A 122 -10.81 -12.53 3.02
CA ASP A 122 -10.51 -13.94 3.35
C ASP A 122 -10.76 -14.88 2.17
N LEU A 123 -11.77 -14.57 1.35
CA LEU A 123 -12.12 -15.38 0.19
C LEU A 123 -11.34 -15.03 -1.08
N THR A 124 -10.82 -13.80 -1.20
CA THR A 124 -10.31 -13.29 -2.48
C THR A 124 -8.84 -12.93 -2.46
N LEU A 125 -8.35 -12.25 -1.43
CA LEU A 125 -6.95 -11.84 -1.30
C LEU A 125 -6.12 -12.96 -0.68
N ASP A 126 -6.51 -13.43 0.49
CA ASP A 126 -5.68 -14.33 1.30
C ASP A 126 -5.30 -15.64 0.57
N PRO A 127 -6.18 -16.25 -0.26
CA PRO A 127 -5.82 -17.45 -1.03
C PRO A 127 -4.84 -17.21 -2.18
N VAL A 128 -4.68 -15.96 -2.64
CA VAL A 128 -3.83 -15.63 -3.80
C VAL A 128 -2.47 -15.06 -3.42
N ILE A 129 -2.21 -14.81 -2.13
CA ILE A 129 -0.89 -14.39 -1.65
C ILE A 129 0.09 -15.55 -1.82
N GLY A 130 1.13 -15.34 -2.62
CA GLY A 130 2.17 -16.34 -2.86
C GLY A 130 3.40 -15.75 -3.54
N THR A 131 4.47 -16.54 -3.57
CA THR A 131 5.74 -16.17 -4.21
C THR A 131 5.63 -16.19 -5.73
N THR A 132 6.09 -15.13 -6.37
CA THR A 132 6.34 -15.08 -7.81
C THR A 132 7.71 -14.46 -8.08
N PRO A 133 8.42 -14.87 -9.15
CA PRO A 133 9.69 -14.23 -9.54
C PRO A 133 9.55 -12.72 -9.72
N GLU A 134 8.46 -12.26 -10.34
CA GLU A 134 8.16 -10.85 -10.56
C GLU A 134 7.90 -10.11 -9.23
N GLY A 135 7.25 -10.76 -8.27
CA GLY A 135 6.98 -10.22 -6.94
C GLY A 135 8.25 -10.02 -6.13
N VAL A 136 9.15 -11.00 -6.14
CA VAL A 136 10.48 -10.90 -5.51
C VAL A 136 11.28 -9.76 -6.15
N LYS A 137 11.34 -9.72 -7.49
CA LYS A 137 12.09 -8.66 -8.18
C LYS A 137 11.51 -7.27 -7.92
N LEU A 138 10.19 -7.15 -7.86
CA LEU A 138 9.55 -5.90 -7.54
C LEU A 138 9.90 -5.47 -6.11
N ALA A 139 9.83 -6.37 -5.12
CA ALA A 139 10.19 -6.06 -3.74
C ALA A 139 11.65 -5.58 -3.60
N GLU A 140 12.58 -6.23 -4.30
CA GLU A 140 13.99 -5.80 -4.39
C GLU A 140 14.10 -4.35 -4.89
N ILE A 141 13.42 -4.01 -5.99
CA ILE A 141 13.40 -2.65 -6.55
C ILE A 141 12.77 -1.65 -5.58
N LEU A 142 11.72 -2.04 -4.85
CA LEU A 142 11.05 -1.16 -3.89
C LEU A 142 11.98 -0.77 -2.75
N LEU A 143 12.71 -1.74 -2.21
CA LEU A 143 13.64 -1.54 -1.10
C LEU A 143 14.88 -0.76 -1.55
N SER A 144 15.41 -1.05 -2.74
CA SER A 144 16.62 -0.39 -3.26
C SER A 144 16.42 1.12 -3.47
N ILE A 145 15.22 1.57 -3.86
CA ILE A 145 14.91 3.00 -4.05
C ILE A 145 15.04 3.78 -2.74
N LEU A 146 14.72 3.17 -1.61
CA LEU A 146 14.85 3.81 -0.30
C LEU A 146 16.32 3.81 0.17
N GLU A 147 17.07 2.75 -0.11
CA GLU A 147 18.51 2.66 0.19
C GLU A 147 19.36 3.62 -0.65
N GLU A 148 18.98 3.86 -1.90
CA GLU A 148 19.66 4.83 -2.77
C GLU A 148 19.60 6.27 -2.22
N TYR A 149 18.60 6.59 -1.40
CA TYR A 149 18.42 7.94 -0.83
C TYR A 149 19.46 8.28 0.23
N ASP A 150 19.87 7.31 1.05
CA ASP A 150 20.75 7.51 2.19
C ASP A 150 22.06 6.71 2.10
N HIS A 151 22.39 6.22 0.91
CA HIS A 151 23.53 5.35 0.65
C HIS A 151 23.51 4.04 1.47
N GLY A 152 22.33 3.51 1.78
CA GLY A 152 22.12 2.21 2.43
C GLY A 152 22.30 2.24 3.95
N LEU A 153 22.40 3.42 4.57
CA LEU A 153 22.58 3.57 6.02
C LEU A 153 21.39 2.99 6.80
N THR A 154 20.17 3.15 6.30
CA THR A 154 18.95 2.63 6.93
C THR A 154 18.46 1.30 6.36
N GLY A 155 19.10 0.75 5.32
CA GLY A 155 18.69 -0.48 4.64
C GLY A 155 18.34 -1.64 5.61
N PRO A 156 19.23 -2.00 6.56
CA PRO A 156 18.93 -3.05 7.54
C PRO A 156 17.71 -2.77 8.45
N ILE A 157 17.41 -1.50 8.74
CA ILE A 157 16.25 -1.11 9.53
C ILE A 157 14.99 -1.17 8.67
N LEU A 158 15.08 -0.70 7.42
CA LEU A 158 13.98 -0.71 6.46
C LEU A 158 13.56 -2.14 6.10
N ASP A 159 14.50 -3.06 5.88
CA ASP A 159 14.23 -4.48 5.67
C ASP A 159 13.48 -5.08 6.86
N ALA A 160 13.97 -4.84 8.07
CA ALA A 160 13.36 -5.36 9.29
C ALA A 160 11.97 -4.76 9.52
N MET A 161 11.78 -3.49 9.20
CA MET A 161 10.50 -2.81 9.27
C MET A 161 9.53 -3.38 8.23
N ALA A 162 9.95 -3.48 6.97
CA ALA A 162 9.15 -4.09 5.91
C ALA A 162 8.74 -5.52 6.27
N ARG A 163 9.68 -6.33 6.79
CA ARG A 163 9.44 -7.68 7.32
C ARG A 163 8.34 -7.70 8.38
N TYR A 164 8.41 -6.79 9.35
CA TYR A 164 7.41 -6.69 10.40
C TYR A 164 6.05 -6.23 9.87
N MET A 165 6.04 -5.25 8.98
CA MET A 165 4.84 -4.60 8.45
C MET A 165 4.02 -5.51 7.53
N VAL A 166 4.66 -6.29 6.65
CA VAL A 166 3.94 -7.21 5.76
C VAL A 166 3.38 -8.43 6.50
N GLY A 167 3.95 -8.78 7.66
CA GLY A 167 3.42 -9.82 8.53
C GLY A 167 3.37 -11.21 7.90
N THR A 168 2.35 -11.98 8.28
CA THR A 168 2.14 -13.38 7.87
C THR A 168 0.79 -13.57 7.21
N THR A 169 0.70 -14.56 6.32
CA THR A 169 -0.59 -15.05 5.81
C THR A 169 -1.43 -15.70 6.92
N ASN A 170 -2.71 -15.96 6.64
CA ASN A 170 -3.62 -16.64 7.57
C ASN A 170 -3.13 -18.04 7.98
N ASN A 171 -2.30 -18.68 7.15
CA ASN A 171 -1.69 -19.98 7.43
C ASN A 171 -0.36 -19.86 8.19
N GLY A 172 0.02 -18.66 8.64
CA GLY A 172 1.22 -18.41 9.44
C GLY A 172 2.53 -18.31 8.64
N HIS A 173 2.48 -18.30 7.31
CA HIS A 173 3.68 -18.14 6.49
C HIS A 173 4.09 -16.67 6.39
N SER A 174 5.39 -16.38 6.55
CA SER A 174 5.95 -15.03 6.43
C SER A 174 5.85 -14.51 5.00
N ILE A 175 5.12 -13.42 4.78
CA ILE A 175 5.03 -12.76 3.46
C ILE A 175 6.40 -12.19 3.07
N ALA A 176 7.17 -11.72 4.04
CA ALA A 176 8.51 -11.22 3.77
C ALA A 176 9.48 -12.32 3.31
N ASP A 177 9.30 -13.56 3.79
CA ASP A 177 10.08 -14.70 3.31
C ASP A 177 9.62 -15.10 1.89
N MET A 178 8.33 -14.94 1.56
CA MET A 178 7.82 -15.12 0.19
C MET A 178 8.39 -14.12 -0.82
N LEU A 179 8.71 -12.91 -0.35
CA LEU A 179 9.29 -11.80 -1.13
C LEU A 179 10.82 -11.77 -1.09
N ASP A 180 11.46 -12.73 -0.43
CA ASP A 180 12.91 -12.82 -0.24
C ASP A 180 13.55 -11.55 0.37
N ILE A 181 12.83 -10.86 1.25
CA ILE A 181 13.37 -9.67 1.94
C ILE A 181 14.50 -10.13 2.88
N PRO A 182 15.69 -9.51 2.91
CA PRO A 182 16.79 -9.96 3.76
C PRO A 182 16.44 -10.00 5.26
N LYS A 183 16.83 -11.08 5.96
CA LYS A 183 16.70 -11.18 7.43
C LYS A 183 17.78 -10.34 8.10
N ARG A 184 17.40 -9.54 9.10
CA ARG A 184 18.29 -8.62 9.82
C ARG A 184 18.22 -8.94 11.31
N GLY A 185 18.83 -10.05 11.74
CA GLY A 185 18.57 -10.68 13.03
C GLY A 185 18.44 -9.75 14.25
N PHE A 186 19.37 -8.80 14.44
CA PHE A 186 19.25 -7.80 15.51
C PHE A 186 18.04 -6.87 15.34
N TRP A 187 17.88 -6.28 14.16
CA TRP A 187 16.81 -5.31 13.86
C TRP A 187 15.42 -5.97 13.82
N ASP A 188 15.30 -7.18 13.28
CA ASP A 188 14.07 -7.97 13.29
C ASP A 188 13.57 -8.18 14.73
N GLY A 189 14.49 -8.56 15.64
CA GLY A 189 14.18 -8.73 17.06
C GLY A 189 13.84 -7.42 17.76
N ALA A 190 14.59 -6.35 17.45
CA ALA A 190 14.37 -5.03 18.02
C ALA A 190 13.01 -4.46 17.63
N ILE A 191 12.61 -4.54 16.35
CA ILE A 191 11.31 -4.05 15.87
C ILE A 191 10.17 -4.91 16.41
N LYS A 192 10.30 -6.25 16.34
CA LYS A 192 9.27 -7.17 16.84
C LYS A 192 8.94 -6.94 18.32
N THR A 193 9.94 -6.60 19.12
CA THR A 193 9.79 -6.35 20.55
C THR A 193 9.40 -4.90 20.85
N GLY A 194 10.02 -3.95 20.17
CA GLY A 194 9.87 -2.51 20.43
C GLY A 194 8.59 -1.91 19.86
N TRP A 195 8.11 -2.38 18.70
CA TRP A 195 6.95 -1.81 18.03
C TRP A 195 5.66 -1.88 18.86
N PRO A 196 5.29 -3.02 19.48
CA PRO A 196 4.11 -3.07 20.34
C PRO A 196 4.20 -2.09 21.53
N TRP A 197 5.38 -1.91 22.10
CA TRP A 197 5.61 -0.92 23.17
C TRP A 197 5.47 0.51 22.68
N PHE A 198 6.02 0.81 21.50
CA PHE A 198 5.88 2.12 20.86
C PHE A 198 4.40 2.46 20.63
N ILE A 199 3.62 1.54 20.04
CA ILE A 199 2.17 1.75 19.83
C ILE A 199 1.43 1.88 21.16
N ALA A 200 1.67 0.99 22.12
CA ALA A 200 1.01 1.07 23.43
C ALA A 200 1.33 2.38 24.18
N PHE A 201 2.55 2.90 24.03
CA PHE A 201 2.92 4.19 24.58
C PHE A 201 2.24 5.34 23.86
N ARG A 202 2.24 5.33 22.51
CA ARG A 202 1.55 6.32 21.68
C ARG A 202 0.06 6.39 21.99
N GLU A 203 -0.62 5.24 22.04
CA GLU A 203 -2.06 5.14 22.33
C GLU A 203 -2.41 5.52 23.77
N ARG A 204 -1.44 5.54 24.70
CA ARG A 204 -1.64 6.09 26.06
C ARG A 204 -1.34 7.58 26.11
N GLY A 205 -0.32 8.03 25.38
CA GLY A 205 0.12 9.43 25.31
C GLY A 205 -0.89 10.36 24.64
N THR A 206 -1.68 9.86 23.67
CA THR A 206 -2.79 10.61 23.05
C THR A 206 -3.93 10.96 24.03
N TRP A 207 -3.99 10.32 25.20
CA TRP A 207 -5.08 10.50 26.18
C TRP A 207 -4.67 11.13 27.52
N PHE A 208 -3.37 11.31 27.81
CA PHE A 208 -2.90 11.91 29.08
C PHE A 208 -2.36 13.34 28.89
N PRO A 209 -3.06 14.39 29.37
CA PRO A 209 -2.55 15.76 29.34
C PRO A 209 -1.45 15.92 30.40
N GLY A 210 -0.18 15.83 29.98
CA GLY A 210 0.98 16.08 30.87
C GLY A 210 2.29 15.38 30.51
N VAL A 211 2.28 14.41 29.59
CA VAL A 211 3.50 13.69 29.10
C VAL A 211 4.05 14.36 27.82
N SER A 212 3.59 15.58 27.51
CA SER A 212 3.46 16.08 26.14
C SER A 212 4.75 16.56 25.48
N SER A 213 5.77 17.06 26.18
CA SER A 213 6.85 17.79 25.50
C SER A 213 7.90 16.90 24.83
N LEU A 214 8.42 15.88 25.53
CA LEU A 214 9.37 14.91 24.97
C LEU A 214 8.70 13.94 24.00
N PHE A 215 7.44 13.58 24.26
CA PHE A 215 6.65 12.72 23.38
C PHE A 215 6.25 13.44 22.09
N TRP A 216 5.74 14.68 22.18
CA TRP A 216 5.53 15.52 21.00
C TRP A 216 6.85 15.72 20.27
N ALA A 217 7.97 15.99 20.95
CA ALA A 217 9.25 16.16 20.26
C ALA A 217 9.71 14.90 19.51
N PHE A 218 9.49 13.69 20.04
CA PHE A 218 9.86 12.44 19.36
C PHE A 218 8.88 12.07 18.24
N ASP A 219 7.58 12.17 18.46
CA ASP A 219 6.54 11.94 17.44
C ASP A 219 6.62 13.00 16.34
N GLU A 220 6.87 14.26 16.70
CA GLU A 220 7.16 15.37 15.78
C GLU A 220 8.47 15.14 15.04
N LEU A 221 9.51 14.58 15.66
CA LEU A 221 10.76 14.25 14.96
C LEU A 221 10.57 13.09 13.98
N LEU A 222 9.77 12.07 14.31
CA LEU A 222 9.38 11.00 13.39
C LEU A 222 8.47 11.52 12.28
N ARG A 223 7.48 12.36 12.61
CA ARG A 223 6.58 13.02 11.67
C ARG A 223 7.34 13.97 10.77
N MET A 224 8.27 14.76 11.30
CA MET A 224 9.15 15.64 10.54
C MET A 224 10.13 14.83 9.72
N GLY A 225 10.66 13.71 10.19
CA GLY A 225 11.50 12.82 9.39
C GLY A 225 10.74 12.19 8.23
N LEU A 226 9.50 11.73 8.48
CA LEU A 226 8.59 11.25 7.45
C LEU A 226 8.22 12.37 6.47
N LEU A 227 7.82 13.53 6.98
CA LEU A 227 7.46 14.68 6.15
C LEU A 227 8.65 15.22 5.39
N TRP A 228 9.86 15.21 5.95
CA TRP A 228 11.09 15.60 5.29
C TRP A 228 11.43 14.60 4.17
N ALA A 229 11.34 13.29 4.43
CA ALA A 229 11.44 12.26 3.40
C ALA A 229 10.35 12.38 2.31
N MET A 230 9.16 12.89 2.67
CA MET A 230 8.06 13.14 1.74
C MET A 230 8.10 14.54 1.08
N ALA A 231 8.82 15.52 1.64
CA ALA A 231 8.78 16.94 1.25
C ALA A 231 10.09 17.44 0.62
N GLU A 232 11.24 16.79 0.84
CA GLU A 232 12.51 17.20 0.21
C GLU A 232 12.53 17.03 -1.32
N LYS A 233 11.52 16.37 -1.87
CA LYS A 233 11.02 16.70 -3.20
C LYS A 233 9.51 16.89 -3.11
N PRO A 234 8.93 18.01 -3.58
CA PRO A 234 7.59 17.92 -4.16
C PRO A 234 7.67 16.73 -5.11
N PRO A 235 6.80 15.70 -5.01
CA PRO A 235 6.89 14.57 -5.93
C PRO A 235 6.91 15.21 -7.31
N SER A 236 8.05 15.13 -8.00
CA SER A 236 8.29 15.74 -9.30
C SER A 236 7.05 15.42 -10.11
N THR A 237 6.17 16.41 -10.31
CA THR A 237 4.72 16.25 -10.50
C THR A 237 4.38 14.84 -10.97
N ILE A 238 4.14 13.89 -10.04
CA ILE A 238 3.96 12.48 -10.44
C ILE A 238 2.62 12.45 -11.16
N SER A 239 2.69 12.60 -12.48
CA SER A 239 1.55 12.60 -13.39
C SER A 239 1.20 11.15 -13.67
N ILE A 240 -0.06 10.79 -13.42
CA ILE A 240 -0.58 9.54 -13.93
C ILE A 240 -0.81 9.73 -15.43
N GLU A 241 0.14 9.24 -16.21
CA GLU A 241 0.08 9.24 -17.66
C GLU A 241 -0.44 7.91 -18.19
N MET A 242 -1.18 7.98 -19.31
CA MET A 242 -1.63 6.81 -20.04
C MET A 242 -0.45 6.19 -20.79
N ALA A 243 -0.34 4.86 -20.76
CA ALA A 243 0.61 4.16 -21.58
C ALA A 243 0.18 4.23 -23.05
N THR A 244 1.13 4.49 -23.96
CA THR A 244 0.87 4.65 -25.40
C THR A 244 1.33 3.46 -26.23
N ALA A 245 2.20 2.60 -25.69
CA ALA A 245 2.71 1.42 -26.38
C ALA A 245 3.15 0.32 -25.38
N ASN A 246 3.19 -0.93 -25.86
CA ASN A 246 3.89 -2.01 -25.17
C ASN A 246 5.41 -1.76 -25.25
N ARG A 247 6.12 -1.87 -24.12
CA ARG A 247 7.59 -1.80 -24.12
C ARG A 247 8.16 -3.14 -24.57
N SER A 248 9.20 -3.12 -25.43
CA SER A 248 9.92 -4.33 -25.85
C SER A 248 10.84 -4.83 -24.73
N GLU A 249 11.10 -6.15 -24.68
CA GLU A 249 11.99 -6.77 -23.69
C GLU A 249 13.41 -6.17 -23.68
N SER A 250 13.89 -5.64 -24.82
CA SER A 250 15.16 -4.92 -24.92
C SER A 250 15.27 -3.66 -24.05
N SER A 251 14.14 -3.14 -23.54
CA SER A 251 14.12 -2.01 -22.60
C SER A 251 14.29 -2.42 -21.13
N TYR A 252 14.31 -3.72 -20.84
CA TYR A 252 14.50 -4.25 -19.48
C TYR A 252 15.94 -4.69 -19.18
N GLY A 253 16.89 -4.48 -20.10
CA GLY A 253 18.31 -4.71 -19.83
C GLY A 253 18.66 -6.17 -19.52
N TYR A 254 18.10 -7.10 -20.30
CA TYR A 254 18.62 -8.47 -20.38
C TYR A 254 19.76 -8.57 -21.40
#